data_AF-A0A382RGE2-F1
#
_entry.id   AF-A0A382RGE2-F1
#
_cell.length_a   1.000
_cell.length_b   1.000
_cell.length_c   1.000
_cell.angle_alpha   90.00
_cell.angle_beta   90.00
_cell.angle_gamma   90.00
#
_symmetry.space_group_name_H-M   'P 1'
#
loop_
_entity.id
_entity.type
_entity.pdbx_description
1 polymer ?
#
loop_
_entity_poly.entity_id
_entity_poly.type
_entity_poly.pdbx_seq_one_letter_code
_entity_poly.pdbx_strand_id
1 'polypeptide(L)'
;VFWYGRGGSDKAWIDLLVRGSKEGIGPMGWVFIFAGIFIFIAPWWWLIWNRVRRSVNGPIIAASLILVGIMLDRVRIFVTAWSVPTDHIHDKYLMIIPQTNLPNGLDIMIIIGGICLGLLPILVISRVIPVVSIWEMQQFNLLSKPVKYMKTHGVLVAKPD
;
A
#
# COMPACT_ATOMS: atom_id res chain seq x y z
N VAL A 1 12.81 -14.29 10.14
CA VAL A 1 13.86 -13.69 11.01
C VAL A 1 15.14 -13.51 10.18
N PHE A 2 15.08 -12.75 9.09
CA PHE A 2 16.19 -12.74 8.12
C PHE A 2 17.42 -11.97 8.62
N TRP A 3 17.22 -10.81 9.26
CA TRP A 3 18.33 -9.98 9.75
C TRP A 3 19.07 -10.62 10.94
N TYR A 4 18.36 -11.31 11.82
CA TYR A 4 18.93 -11.88 13.04
C TYR A 4 19.44 -13.31 12.89
N GLY A 5 18.92 -14.11 11.94
CA GLY A 5 19.23 -15.53 11.81
C GLY A 5 20.66 -15.84 11.35
N ARG A 6 21.32 -14.90 10.65
CA ARG A 6 22.71 -14.99 10.12
C ARG A 6 23.00 -16.23 9.26
N GLY A 7 21.99 -17.05 8.93
CA GLY A 7 22.12 -18.24 8.09
C GLY A 7 22.46 -17.87 6.64
N GLY A 8 23.05 -18.83 5.90
CA GLY A 8 23.38 -18.62 4.49
C GLY A 8 22.15 -18.30 3.63
N SER A 9 21.03 -18.99 3.89
CA SER A 9 19.73 -18.71 3.27
C SER A 9 19.20 -17.32 3.64
N ASP A 10 19.28 -16.92 4.90
CA ASP A 10 18.78 -15.62 5.37
C ASP A 10 19.53 -14.45 4.72
N LYS A 11 20.85 -14.60 4.58
CA LYS A 11 21.70 -13.63 3.88
C LYS A 11 21.35 -13.57 2.40
N ALA A 12 21.18 -14.71 1.74
CA ALA A 12 20.78 -14.78 0.34
C ALA A 12 19.42 -14.07 0.09
N TRP A 13 18.45 -14.22 1.00
CA TRP A 13 17.18 -13.50 0.94
C TRP A 13 17.33 -11.99 1.08
N ILE A 14 18.15 -11.52 2.02
CA ILE A 14 18.43 -10.08 2.19
C ILE A 14 19.15 -9.52 0.98
N ASP A 15 20.13 -10.24 0.45
CA ASP A 15 20.88 -9.80 -0.71
C ASP A 15 19.98 -9.77 -1.96
N LEU A 16 19.04 -10.71 -2.12
CA LEU A 16 18.06 -10.70 -3.22
C LEU A 16 17.03 -9.56 -3.11
N LEU A 17 16.47 -9.33 -1.92
CA LEU A 17 15.33 -8.42 -1.74
C LEU A 17 15.71 -6.98 -1.38
N VAL A 18 16.87 -6.76 -0.75
CA VAL A 18 17.20 -5.49 -0.09
C VAL A 18 18.55 -4.95 -0.53
N ARG A 19 19.61 -5.75 -0.45
CA ARG A 19 20.98 -5.27 -0.64
C ARG A 19 21.42 -5.24 -2.10
N GLY A 20 21.03 -6.24 -2.89
CA GLY A 20 21.62 -6.50 -4.20
C GLY A 20 22.96 -7.22 -4.13
N SER A 21 23.58 -7.39 -5.31
CA SER A 21 24.85 -8.10 -5.48
C SER A 21 26.01 -7.35 -4.82
N LYS A 22 27.14 -8.05 -4.61
CA LYS A 22 28.35 -7.59 -3.90
C LYS A 22 28.91 -6.22 -4.34
N GLU A 23 28.47 -5.69 -5.48
CA GLU A 23 28.98 -4.48 -6.12
C GLU A 23 28.15 -3.21 -5.82
N GLY A 24 26.96 -3.32 -5.22
CA GLY A 24 26.16 -2.16 -4.85
C GLY A 24 24.68 -2.44 -4.56
N ILE A 25 23.88 -1.38 -4.45
CA ILE A 25 22.42 -1.47 -4.27
C ILE A 25 21.81 -2.06 -5.55
N GLY A 26 21.31 -3.28 -5.45
CA GLY A 26 20.66 -3.96 -6.56
C GLY A 26 19.33 -3.31 -6.96
N PRO A 27 18.76 -3.67 -8.12
CA PRO A 27 17.51 -3.08 -8.61
C PRO A 27 16.36 -3.16 -7.58
N MET A 28 16.24 -4.29 -6.88
CA MET A 28 15.22 -4.49 -5.83
C MET A 28 15.48 -3.71 -4.54
N GLY A 29 16.75 -3.37 -4.27
CA GLY A 29 17.11 -2.51 -3.15
C GLY A 29 16.57 -1.09 -3.32
N TRP A 30 16.63 -0.55 -4.54
CA TRP A 30 15.97 0.72 -4.86
C TRP A 30 14.46 0.64 -4.68
N VAL A 31 13.83 -0.43 -5.18
CA VAL A 31 12.39 -0.65 -5.01
C VAL A 31 12.01 -0.72 -3.51
N PHE A 32 12.82 -1.38 -2.67
CA PHE A 32 12.61 -1.40 -1.23
C PHE A 32 12.67 -0.02 -0.59
N ILE A 33 13.69 0.78 -0.92
CA ILE A 33 13.85 2.12 -0.36
C ILE A 33 12.66 3.01 -0.76
N PHE A 34 12.30 3.02 -2.04
CA PHE A 34 11.15 3.81 -2.52
C PHE A 34 9.83 3.32 -1.92
N ALA A 35 9.61 2.00 -1.83
CA ALA A 35 8.43 1.46 -1.17
C ALA A 35 8.36 1.88 0.30
N GLY A 36 9.47 1.81 1.05
CA GLY A 36 9.54 2.27 2.43
C GLY A 36 9.26 3.76 2.58
N ILE A 37 9.77 4.58 1.66
CA ILE A 37 9.48 6.02 1.63
C ILE A 37 7.99 6.26 1.40
N PHE A 38 7.39 5.63 0.39
CA PHE A 38 6.00 5.86 0.01
C PHE A 38 4.96 5.26 0.98
N ILE A 39 5.28 4.15 1.64
CA ILE A 39 4.39 3.51 2.62
C ILE A 39 4.48 4.20 3.98
N PHE A 40 5.68 4.58 4.41
CA PHE A 40 5.91 5.01 5.79
C PHE A 40 6.34 6.47 5.88
N ILE A 41 7.50 6.83 5.33
CA ILE A 41 8.13 8.14 5.59
C ILE A 41 7.29 9.29 5.05
N ALA A 42 6.87 9.22 3.79
CA ALA A 42 6.12 10.27 3.13
C ALA A 42 4.71 10.45 3.74
N PRO A 43 3.89 9.39 3.95
CA PRO A 43 2.59 9.54 4.59
C PRO A 43 2.68 10.01 6.04
N TRP A 44 3.68 9.53 6.80
CA TRP A 44 3.91 9.97 8.18
C TRP A 44 4.19 11.47 8.23
N TRP A 45 5.15 11.95 7.42
CA TRP A 45 5.48 13.37 7.38
C TRP A 45 4.31 14.23 6.89
N TRP A 46 3.56 13.74 5.91
CA TRP A 46 2.42 14.45 5.33
C TRP A 46 1.25 14.59 6.30
N LEU A 47 0.89 13.53 7.02
CA LEU A 47 -0.29 13.48 7.90
C LEU A 47 -0.05 14.03 9.31
N ILE A 48 1.19 14.35 9.70
CA ILE A 48 1.50 15.05 10.95
C ILE A 48 0.76 16.41 11.03
N TRP A 49 0.61 17.09 9.89
CA TRP A 49 0.04 18.43 9.86
C TRP A 49 -1.49 18.42 9.97
N ASN A 50 -2.02 19.06 11.01
CA ASN A 50 -3.48 19.14 11.25
C ASN A 50 -4.26 19.74 10.07
N ARG A 51 -3.69 20.74 9.38
CA ARG A 51 -4.29 21.34 8.19
C ARG A 51 -4.48 20.33 7.05
N VAL A 52 -3.47 19.50 6.81
CA VAL A 52 -3.50 18.46 5.78
C VAL A 52 -4.50 17.38 6.19
N ARG A 53 -4.42 16.90 7.44
CA ARG A 53 -5.29 15.83 7.96
C ARG A 53 -6.78 16.19 7.94
N ARG A 54 -7.13 17.45 8.22
CA ARG A 54 -8.53 17.93 8.22
C ARG A 54 -9.04 18.33 6.83
N SER A 55 -8.16 18.43 5.84
CA SER A 55 -8.56 18.70 4.45
C SER A 55 -9.08 17.43 3.78
N VAL A 56 -9.90 17.58 2.74
CA VAL A 56 -10.38 16.45 1.94
C VAL A 56 -9.24 15.82 1.13
N ASN A 57 -8.37 16.64 0.54
CA ASN A 57 -7.32 16.18 -0.37
C ASN A 57 -6.11 15.58 0.36
N GLY A 58 -5.83 16.01 1.59
CA GLY A 58 -4.67 15.55 2.35
C GLY A 58 -4.62 14.02 2.53
N PRO A 59 -5.69 13.39 3.06
CA PRO A 59 -5.79 11.95 3.16
C PRO A 59 -5.76 11.22 1.80
N ILE A 60 -6.36 11.81 0.75
CA ILE A 60 -6.37 11.22 -0.60
C ILE A 60 -4.94 11.11 -1.15
N ILE A 61 -4.15 12.18 -1.02
CA ILE A 61 -2.75 12.19 -1.46
C ILE A 61 -1.94 11.16 -0.67
N ALA A 62 -2.09 11.10 0.66
CA ALA A 62 -1.42 10.09 1.48
C ALA A 62 -1.78 8.65 1.04
N ALA A 63 -3.07 8.38 0.83
CA ALA A 63 -3.54 7.08 0.39
C ALA A 63 -2.95 6.71 -0.98
N SER A 64 -2.89 7.65 -1.92
CA SER A 64 -2.29 7.41 -3.25
C SER A 64 -0.79 7.05 -3.16
N LEU A 65 -0.03 7.75 -2.31
CA LEU A 65 1.38 7.42 -2.07
C LEU A 65 1.52 6.02 -1.48
N ILE A 66 0.72 5.68 -0.47
CA ILE A 66 0.73 4.35 0.15
C ILE A 66 0.42 3.27 -0.88
N LEU A 67 -0.58 3.47 -1.73
CA LEU A 67 -0.94 2.49 -2.77
C LEU A 67 0.20 2.27 -3.76
N VAL A 68 0.88 3.32 -4.21
CA VAL A 68 2.06 3.20 -5.07
C VAL A 68 3.19 2.46 -4.34
N GLY A 69 3.45 2.80 -3.08
CA GLY A 69 4.46 2.12 -2.28
C GLY A 69 4.16 0.64 -2.07
N ILE A 70 2.91 0.28 -1.78
CA ILE A 70 2.46 -1.12 -1.67
C ILE A 70 2.66 -1.84 -3.01
N MET A 71 2.30 -1.21 -4.13
CA MET A 71 2.50 -1.82 -5.45
C MET A 71 3.98 -2.13 -5.70
N LEU A 72 4.88 -1.19 -5.40
CA LEU A 72 6.33 -1.41 -5.48
C LEU A 72 6.79 -2.57 -4.58
N ASP A 73 6.28 -2.66 -3.36
CA ASP A 73 6.60 -3.77 -2.44
C ASP A 73 6.10 -5.13 -2.96
N ARG A 74 4.91 -5.17 -3.57
CA ARG A 74 4.37 -6.36 -4.23
C ARG A 74 5.22 -6.76 -5.43
N VAL A 75 5.59 -5.81 -6.29
CA VAL A 75 6.50 -6.05 -7.42
C VAL A 75 7.82 -6.64 -6.92
N ARG A 76 8.41 -6.08 -5.88
CA ARG A 76 9.66 -6.57 -5.30
C ARG A 76 9.54 -8.03 -4.85
N ILE A 77 8.48 -8.41 -4.14
CA ILE A 77 8.32 -9.77 -3.62
C ILE A 77 7.99 -10.76 -4.74
N PHE A 78 7.06 -10.40 -5.65
CA PHE A 78 6.64 -11.31 -6.70
C PHE A 78 7.70 -11.47 -7.79
N VAL A 79 8.28 -10.38 -8.31
CA VAL A 79 9.27 -10.48 -9.39
C VAL A 79 10.50 -11.25 -8.95
N THR A 80 10.95 -11.06 -7.70
CA THR A 80 12.11 -11.81 -7.17
C THR A 80 11.83 -13.30 -6.99
N ALA A 81 10.60 -13.69 -6.65
CA ALA A 81 10.21 -15.09 -6.56
C ALA A 81 10.30 -15.80 -7.92
N TRP A 82 10.07 -15.07 -9.02
CA TRP A 82 10.11 -15.60 -10.39
C TRP A 82 11.43 -15.33 -11.13
N SER A 83 12.38 -14.60 -10.54
CA SER A 83 13.68 -14.31 -11.18
C SER A 83 14.72 -15.41 -11.00
N VAL A 84 14.46 -16.42 -10.15
CA VAL A 84 15.39 -17.53 -9.91
C VAL A 84 15.33 -18.49 -11.10
N PRO A 85 16.47 -18.79 -11.77
CA PRO A 85 16.49 -19.75 -12.88
C PRO A 85 16.07 -21.14 -12.42
N THR A 86 15.39 -21.87 -13.30
CA THR A 86 14.86 -23.22 -13.01
C THR A 86 15.94 -24.23 -12.62
N ASP A 87 17.13 -24.05 -13.17
CA ASP A 87 18.28 -24.94 -12.96
C ASP A 87 18.82 -24.89 -11.53
N HIS A 88 18.50 -23.81 -10.79
CA HIS A 88 18.96 -23.54 -9.43
C HIS A 88 17.85 -23.66 -8.38
N ILE A 89 16.68 -24.24 -8.73
CA ILE A 89 15.55 -24.38 -7.78
C ILE A 89 15.89 -25.27 -6.59
N HIS A 90 16.74 -26.28 -6.78
CA HIS A 90 17.13 -27.23 -5.74
C HIS A 90 18.32 -26.75 -4.90
N ASP A 91 18.89 -25.58 -5.19
CA ASP A 91 19.99 -25.05 -4.43
C ASP A 91 19.51 -24.56 -3.05
N LYS A 92 20.28 -24.90 -2.00
CA LYS A 92 19.95 -24.53 -0.61
C LYS A 92 19.88 -23.01 -0.41
N TYR A 93 20.66 -22.26 -1.19
CA TYR A 93 20.68 -20.79 -1.22
C TYR A 93 21.35 -20.32 -2.51
N LEU A 94 21.01 -19.11 -2.95
CA LEU A 94 21.55 -18.52 -4.17
C LEU A 94 23.01 -18.09 -3.96
N MET A 95 23.92 -18.57 -4.82
CA MET A 95 25.30 -18.10 -4.85
C MET A 95 25.49 -16.88 -5.77
N ILE A 96 24.65 -16.77 -6.80
CA ILE A 96 24.66 -15.68 -7.77
C ILE A 96 23.25 -15.08 -7.78
N ILE A 97 23.17 -13.76 -7.65
CA ILE A 97 21.89 -13.06 -7.68
C ILE A 97 21.49 -12.87 -9.14
N PRO A 98 20.32 -13.35 -9.58
CA PRO A 98 19.87 -13.22 -10.95
C PRO A 98 19.63 -11.75 -11.32
N GLN A 99 19.75 -11.44 -12.60
CA GLN A 99 19.41 -10.12 -13.11
C GLN A 99 17.89 -9.89 -13.00
N THR A 100 17.51 -8.64 -12.81
CA THR A 100 16.11 -8.25 -12.69
C THR A 100 15.46 -8.14 -14.05
N ASN A 101 14.30 -8.79 -14.21
CA ASN A 101 13.47 -8.66 -15.40
C ASN A 101 12.68 -7.34 -15.33
N LEU A 102 12.83 -6.51 -16.36
CA LEU A 102 12.06 -5.28 -16.51
C LEU A 102 10.69 -5.59 -17.14
N PRO A 103 9.64 -4.83 -16.80
CA PRO A 103 8.31 -5.04 -17.35
C PRO A 103 8.28 -4.72 -18.85
N ASN A 104 7.59 -5.54 -19.61
CA ASN A 104 7.23 -5.29 -20.99
C ASN A 104 5.94 -4.44 -21.07
N GLY A 105 5.62 -3.91 -22.25
CA GLY A 105 4.39 -3.14 -22.48
C GLY A 105 3.12 -3.91 -22.14
N LEU A 106 3.08 -5.23 -22.40
CA LEU A 106 1.97 -6.08 -22.00
C LEU A 106 1.81 -6.18 -20.48
N ASP A 107 2.91 -6.24 -19.73
CA ASP A 107 2.87 -6.29 -18.27
C ASP A 107 2.25 -5.00 -17.70
N ILE A 108 2.58 -3.85 -18.29
CA ILE A 108 1.99 -2.55 -17.92
C ILE A 108 0.49 -2.53 -18.21
N MET A 109 0.07 -3.05 -19.37
CA MET A 109 -1.36 -3.15 -19.72
C MET A 109 -2.12 -4.07 -18.74
N ILE A 110 -1.53 -5.19 -18.33
CA ILE A 110 -2.11 -6.10 -17.34
C ILE A 110 -2.24 -5.42 -15.98
N ILE A 111 -1.24 -4.66 -15.54
CA ILE A 111 -1.28 -3.91 -14.28
C ILE A 111 -2.42 -2.90 -14.30
N ILE A 112 -2.53 -2.09 -15.36
CA ILE A 112 -3.59 -1.09 -15.51
C ILE A 112 -4.95 -1.79 -15.55
N GLY A 113 -5.07 -2.85 -16.35
CA GLY A 113 -6.28 -3.65 -16.45
C GLY A 113 -6.72 -4.24 -15.11
N GLY A 114 -5.78 -4.73 -14.29
CA GLY A 114 -6.04 -5.25 -12.95
C GLY A 114 -6.57 -4.19 -11.99
N ILE A 115 -6.03 -2.97 -12.03
CA ILE A 115 -6.54 -1.85 -11.23
C ILE A 115 -7.97 -1.50 -11.67
N CYS A 116 -8.21 -1.38 -12.97
CA CYS A 116 -9.54 -1.10 -13.52
C CYS A 116 -10.55 -2.20 -13.16
N LEU A 117 -10.13 -3.46 -13.21
CA LEU A 117 -10.96 -4.61 -12.85
C LEU A 117 -11.30 -4.63 -11.36
N GLY A 118 -10.42 -4.18 -10.47
CA GLY A 118 -10.74 -4.01 -9.05
C GLY A 118 -11.75 -2.88 -8.78
N LEU A 119 -11.68 -1.79 -9.55
CA LEU A 119 -12.59 -0.65 -9.42
C LEU A 119 -13.96 -0.90 -10.05
N LEU A 120 -14.04 -1.66 -11.13
CA LEU A 120 -15.27 -1.87 -11.90
C LEU A 120 -16.42 -2.43 -11.03
N PRO A 121 -16.26 -3.51 -10.24
CA PRO A 121 -17.31 -4.01 -9.37
C PRO A 121 -17.81 -2.95 -8.39
N ILE A 122 -16.91 -2.13 -7.84
CA ILE A 122 -17.27 -1.05 -6.91
C ILE A 122 -18.17 -0.03 -7.62
N LEU A 123 -17.83 0.36 -8.86
CA LEU A 123 -18.63 1.30 -9.66
C LEU A 123 -19.98 0.71 -10.07
N VAL A 124 -20.02 -0.57 -10.45
CA VAL A 124 -21.27 -1.26 -10.80
C VAL A 124 -22.17 -1.41 -9.59
N ILE A 125 -21.64 -1.86 -8.46
CA ILE A 125 -22.41 -2.08 -7.23
C ILE A 125 -22.91 -0.75 -6.67
N SER A 126 -22.08 0.30 -6.62
CA SER A 126 -22.49 1.62 -6.11
C SER A 126 -23.57 2.30 -6.95
N ARG A 127 -23.78 1.86 -8.20
CA ARG A 127 -24.91 2.29 -9.03
C ARG A 127 -26.21 1.54 -8.72
N VAL A 128 -26.11 0.29 -8.27
CA VAL A 128 -27.28 -0.57 -7.97
C VAL A 128 -27.71 -0.44 -6.51
N ILE A 129 -26.75 -0.37 -5.60
CA ILE A 129 -26.94 -0.37 -4.15
C ILE A 129 -26.42 0.96 -3.59
N PRO A 130 -27.19 1.66 -2.73
CA PRO A 130 -26.72 2.88 -2.11
C PRO A 130 -25.46 2.63 -1.26
N VAL A 131 -24.45 3.48 -1.42
CA VAL A 131 -23.15 3.37 -0.74
C VAL A 131 -23.27 3.55 0.78
N VAL A 132 -24.33 4.21 1.24
CA VAL A 132 -24.61 4.48 2.65
C VAL A 132 -25.93 3.84 3.05
N SER A 133 -25.98 3.28 4.25
CA SER A 133 -27.22 2.72 4.81
C SER A 133 -28.21 3.85 5.12
N ILE A 134 -29.32 3.90 4.38
CA ILE A 134 -30.34 4.93 4.52
C ILE A 134 -31.01 4.83 5.90
N TRP A 135 -31.28 3.61 6.36
CA TRP A 135 -31.93 3.34 7.64
C TRP A 135 -31.08 3.81 8.83
N GLU A 136 -29.78 3.56 8.82
CA GLU A 136 -28.86 4.04 9.86
C GLU A 136 -28.77 5.56 9.88
N MET A 137 -28.71 6.19 8.70
CA MET A 137 -28.70 7.66 8.60
C MET A 137 -29.99 8.29 9.13
N GLN A 138 -31.14 7.66 8.87
CA GLN A 138 -32.42 8.10 9.42
C GLN A 138 -32.44 7.98 10.94
N GLN A 139 -32.04 6.84 11.50
CA GLN A 139 -31.96 6.64 12.95
C GLN A 139 -31.01 7.63 13.61
N PHE A 140 -29.83 7.86 13.02
CA PHE A 140 -28.88 8.84 13.53
C PHE A 140 -29.46 10.26 13.53
N ASN A 141 -30.16 10.65 12.46
CA ASN A 141 -30.80 11.97 12.38
C ASN A 141 -31.93 12.16 13.40
N LEU A 142 -32.65 11.09 13.76
CA LEU A 142 -33.68 11.14 14.82
C LEU A 142 -33.07 11.32 16.21
N LEU A 143 -31.90 10.73 16.45
CA LEU A 143 -31.24 10.70 17.77
C LEU A 143 -30.24 11.83 17.97
N SER A 144 -29.86 12.54 16.91
CA SER A 144 -28.77 13.51 16.94
C SER A 144 -29.21 14.92 16.55
N LYS A 145 -28.72 15.91 17.32
CA LYS A 145 -28.94 17.33 17.05
C LYS A 145 -27.60 18.05 16.95
N PRO A 146 -27.32 18.81 15.88
CA PRO A 146 -26.12 19.63 15.81
C PRO A 146 -26.25 20.78 16.82
N VAL A 147 -25.28 20.90 17.73
CA VAL A 147 -25.25 21.94 18.78
C VAL A 147 -23.90 22.63 18.75
N LYS A 148 -23.91 23.96 18.82
CA LYS A 148 -22.68 24.75 18.92
C LYS A 148 -22.18 24.73 20.37
N TYR A 149 -20.99 24.18 20.58
CA TYR A 149 -20.27 24.19 21.86
C TYR A 149 -19.15 25.22 21.82
N MET A 150 -19.39 26.39 22.41
CA MET A 150 -18.46 27.54 22.45
C MET A 150 -17.95 27.96 21.05
N LYS A 151 -16.80 27.41 20.63
CA LYS A 151 -16.13 27.71 19.35
C LYS A 151 -16.23 26.57 18.33
N THR A 152 -16.79 25.42 18.70
CA THR A 152 -16.82 24.20 17.88
C THR A 152 -18.26 23.73 17.69
N HIS A 153 -18.56 23.12 16.55
CA HIS A 153 -19.83 22.44 16.33
C HIS A 153 -19.69 20.99 16.80
N GLY A 154 -20.57 20.56 17.70
CA GLY A 154 -20.66 19.19 18.18
C GLY A 154 -22.00 18.58 17.79
N VAL A 155 -22.11 17.26 17.93
CA VAL A 155 -23.36 16.53 17.75
C VAL A 155 -23.82 16.04 19.12
N LEU A 156 -24.98 16.51 19.57
CA LEU A 156 -25.62 16.04 20.79
C LEU A 156 -26.45 14.80 20.43
N VAL A 157 -26.12 13.66 21.02
CA VAL A 157 -26.77 12.36 20.74
C VAL A 157 -27.54 11.91 21.97
N ALA A 158 -28.82 11.58 21.80
CA ALA A 158 -29.67 10.88 22.77
C ALA A 158 -29.65 11.44 24.20
N LYS A 159 -29.66 12.77 24.38
CA LYS A 159 -29.94 13.36 25.70
C LYS A 159 -31.46 13.43 25.90
N PRO A 160 -32.02 12.98 27.04
CA PRO A 160 -33.41 13.31 27.38
C PRO A 160 -33.53 14.83 27.46
N ASP A 161 -34.62 15.39 26.94
CA ASP A 161 -34.93 16.81 27.06
C ASP A 161 -34.91 17.29 28.52
#